data_AF-A0A2G5IX67-F1
#
_entry.id   AF-A0A2G5IX67-F1
#
_cell.length_a   1.000
_cell.length_b   1.000
_cell.length_c   1.000
_cell.angle_alpha   90.00
_cell.angle_beta   90.00
_cell.angle_gamma   90.00
#
_symmetry.space_group_name_H-M   'P 1'
#
loop_
_entity.id
_entity.type
_entity.pdbx_description
1 polymer ?
#
loop_
_entity_poly.entity_id
_entity_poly.type
_entity_poly.pdbx_seq_one_letter_code
_entity_poly.pdbx_strand_id
1 'polypeptide(L)'
;MTACPNPTKSRYATREAAETAARRVALRIEAPLRPYECACTWWHLTKNLPERPVDVSAATRHDIEFLNVLPDIDFREVVVRDADGQGDPGQRAALRHHRNQVRWKKQLGQLIADVEEQLKDRRGDKSLASHDWAKRATGYRDSLIVRLNECKRLRAADHAQAIVNQEHRRRDAEIAAAAGATVKELRAAAGEIAVQRLIAAHGPEFDDYLAEEYAVLGISLPARVERHRRERGAA
;
A
#
# COMPACT_ATOMS: atom_id res chain seq x y z
N MET A 1 0.70 21.61 4.04
CA MET A 1 1.63 22.41 3.20
C MET A 1 2.82 22.77 4.06
N THR A 2 3.95 22.09 3.89
CA THR A 2 5.17 22.32 4.68
C THR A 2 5.84 23.61 4.22
N ALA A 3 6.08 24.53 5.16
CA ALA A 3 6.76 25.80 4.90
C ALA A 3 8.13 25.55 4.26
N CYS A 4 8.36 26.09 3.06
CA CYS A 4 9.63 26.02 2.37
C CYS A 4 10.70 26.77 3.19
N PRO A 5 11.78 26.12 3.63
CA PRO A 5 12.88 26.83 4.28
C PRO A 5 13.57 27.72 3.24
N ASN A 6 13.43 29.04 3.42
CA ASN A 6 13.75 30.09 2.45
C ASN A 6 14.99 29.82 1.56
N PRO A 7 14.87 29.87 0.21
CA PRO A 7 15.92 29.44 -0.74
C PRO A 7 16.97 30.53 -0.90
N THR A 8 17.82 30.73 0.09
CA THR A 8 18.85 31.79 0.06
C THR A 8 20.23 31.30 -0.43
N LYS A 9 20.39 30.02 -0.82
CA LYS A 9 21.73 29.47 -1.09
C LYS A 9 21.81 28.68 -2.39
N SER A 10 22.61 29.19 -3.34
CA SER A 10 23.00 28.57 -4.62
C SER A 10 23.60 27.16 -4.47
N ARG A 11 24.12 26.82 -3.29
CA ARG A 11 24.74 25.52 -2.95
C ARG A 11 23.81 24.30 -3.03
N TYR A 12 22.52 24.48 -3.27
CA TYR A 12 21.55 23.40 -3.43
C TYR A 12 20.78 23.48 -4.76
N ALA A 13 21.37 24.12 -5.78
CA ALA A 13 20.75 24.26 -7.10
C ALA A 13 20.57 22.91 -7.82
N THR A 14 21.46 21.94 -7.56
CA THR A 14 21.41 20.62 -8.16
C THR A 14 21.35 19.52 -7.09
N ARG A 15 20.86 18.35 -7.50
CA ARG A 15 20.85 17.15 -6.67
C ARG A 15 22.23 16.81 -6.13
N GLU A 16 23.26 16.82 -6.99
CA GLU A 16 24.64 16.49 -6.62
C GLU A 16 25.23 17.49 -5.62
N ALA A 17 24.92 18.78 -5.77
CA ALA A 17 25.33 19.81 -4.82
C ALA A 17 24.68 19.60 -3.45
N ALA A 18 23.40 19.22 -3.43
CA ALA A 18 22.67 18.89 -2.22
C ALA A 18 23.18 17.59 -1.55
N GLU A 19 23.46 16.53 -2.32
CA GLU A 19 24.08 15.29 -1.81
C GLU A 19 25.48 15.54 -1.23
N THR A 20 26.28 16.38 -1.88
CA THR A 20 27.60 16.78 -1.38
C THR A 20 27.51 17.58 -0.09
N ALA A 21 26.56 18.51 0.00
CA ALA A 21 26.31 19.27 1.20
C ALA A 21 25.73 18.39 2.34
N ALA A 22 24.85 17.43 2.02
CA ALA A 22 24.33 16.45 2.96
C ALA A 22 25.46 15.67 3.64
N ARG A 23 26.40 15.16 2.85
CA ARG A 23 27.60 14.46 3.36
C ARG A 23 28.43 15.34 4.30
N ARG A 24 28.68 16.60 3.92
CA ARG A 24 29.44 17.56 4.75
C ARG A 24 28.73 17.94 6.06
N VAL A 25 27.41 18.04 6.05
CA VAL A 25 26.64 18.35 7.27
C VAL A 25 26.48 17.13 8.17
N ALA A 26 26.32 15.93 7.58
CA ALA A 26 26.30 14.67 8.32
C ALA A 26 27.59 14.47 9.14
N LEU A 27 28.75 14.82 8.58
CA LEU A 27 30.04 14.78 9.28
C LEU A 27 30.14 15.74 10.48
N ARG A 28 29.34 16.82 10.52
CA ARG A 28 29.41 17.84 11.57
C ARG A 28 28.39 17.70 12.69
N ILE A 29 27.24 17.10 12.37
CA ILE A 29 26.08 17.03 13.29
C ILE A 29 25.78 15.56 13.66
N GLU A 30 26.58 14.61 13.17
CA GLU A 30 26.36 13.15 13.31
C GLU A 30 24.93 12.72 12.92
N ALA A 31 24.29 13.48 12.03
CA ALA A 31 22.91 13.28 11.63
C ALA A 31 22.84 13.24 10.10
N PRO A 32 22.48 12.09 9.49
CA PRO A 32 22.38 12.01 8.04
C PRO A 32 21.21 12.87 7.56
N LEU A 33 21.54 13.99 6.92
CA LEU A 33 20.57 14.78 6.17
C LEU A 33 20.38 14.16 4.79
N ARG A 34 19.16 14.22 4.26
CA ARG A 34 18.86 13.73 2.91
C ARG A 34 18.37 14.88 2.03
N PRO A 35 18.84 14.95 0.77
CA PRO A 35 18.35 15.92 -0.19
C PRO A 35 16.96 15.52 -0.70
N TYR A 36 16.06 16.49 -0.86
CA TYR A 36 14.77 16.35 -1.52
C TYR A 36 14.49 17.56 -2.41
N GLU A 37 13.77 17.35 -3.51
CA GLU A 37 13.32 18.43 -4.39
C GLU A 37 12.04 19.05 -3.82
N CYS A 38 12.04 20.36 -3.57
CA CYS A 38 10.90 21.08 -3.02
C CYS A 38 10.06 21.69 -4.15
N ALA A 39 8.79 22.01 -3.86
CA ALA A 39 7.90 22.72 -4.78
C ALA A 39 8.45 24.08 -5.27
N CYS A 40 9.45 24.64 -4.57
CA CYS A 40 10.15 25.84 -5.01
C CYS A 40 11.20 25.58 -6.12
N THR A 41 11.32 24.35 -6.63
CA THR A 41 12.30 23.89 -7.65
C THR A 41 13.76 23.80 -7.19
N TRP A 42 14.03 24.07 -5.90
CA TRP A 42 15.35 23.90 -5.30
C TRP A 42 15.45 22.60 -4.50
N TRP A 43 16.67 22.08 -4.36
CA TRP A 43 16.94 20.97 -3.46
C TRP A 43 17.12 21.47 -2.03
N HIS A 44 16.56 20.76 -1.07
CA HIS A 44 16.69 21.07 0.35
C HIS A 44 17.19 19.86 1.11
N LEU A 45 17.87 20.12 2.23
CA LEU A 45 18.27 19.08 3.16
C LEU A 45 17.19 18.96 4.23
N THR A 46 16.63 17.77 4.35
CA THR A 46 15.72 17.45 5.44
C THR A 46 16.30 16.35 6.30
N LYS A 47 15.97 16.41 7.60
CA LYS A 47 16.11 15.27 8.51
C LYS A 47 15.01 14.24 8.28
N ASN A 48 13.85 14.72 7.84
CA ASN A 48 12.64 13.95 7.62
C ASN A 48 12.32 14.01 6.13
N LEU A 49 12.67 12.98 5.37
CA LEU A 49 11.94 12.77 4.12
C LEU A 49 10.45 12.70 4.49
N PRO A 50 9.52 13.31 3.72
CA PRO A 50 8.24 12.63 3.57
C PRO A 50 8.62 11.24 3.11
N GLU A 51 8.50 10.26 4.01
CA GLU A 51 8.86 8.88 3.75
C GLU A 51 8.27 8.53 2.40
N ARG A 52 9.11 8.07 1.47
CA ARG A 52 8.59 7.50 0.22
C ARG A 52 7.51 6.52 0.66
N PRO A 53 6.26 6.69 0.20
CA PRO A 53 5.19 5.77 0.55
C PRO A 53 5.71 4.37 0.30
N VAL A 54 5.62 3.50 1.31
CA VAL A 54 5.98 2.10 1.12
C VAL A 54 5.01 1.57 0.07
N ASP A 55 5.57 1.06 -1.02
CA ASP A 55 4.77 0.45 -2.07
C ASP A 55 4.15 -0.84 -1.52
N VAL A 56 2.87 -0.77 -1.16
CA VAL A 56 2.14 -1.91 -0.60
C VAL A 56 2.04 -3.06 -1.62
N SER A 57 2.16 -2.77 -2.92
CA SER A 57 2.14 -3.80 -3.96
C SER A 57 3.41 -4.65 -4.01
N ALA A 58 4.49 -4.20 -3.35
CA ALA A 58 5.72 -4.98 -3.22
C ALA A 58 5.57 -6.18 -2.26
N ALA A 59 4.51 -6.25 -1.46
CA ALA A 59 4.27 -7.38 -0.56
C ALA A 59 3.83 -8.62 -1.35
N THR A 60 4.65 -9.66 -1.35
CA THR A 60 4.22 -10.96 -1.87
C THR A 60 3.35 -11.68 -0.85
N ARG A 61 2.59 -12.68 -1.30
CA ARG A 61 1.86 -13.58 -0.39
C ARG A 61 2.81 -14.25 0.62
N HIS A 62 4.01 -14.61 0.17
CA HIS A 62 5.03 -15.21 1.02
C HIS A 62 5.46 -14.27 2.15
N ASP A 63 5.72 -12.98 1.85
CA ASP A 63 6.12 -12.00 2.88
C ASP A 63 5.03 -11.79 3.93
N ILE A 64 3.77 -11.74 3.49
CA ILE A 64 2.61 -11.57 4.38
C ILE A 64 2.49 -12.76 5.33
N GLU A 65 2.58 -13.99 4.80
CA GLU A 65 2.48 -15.22 5.57
C GLU A 65 3.68 -15.41 6.50
N PHE A 66 4.89 -15.11 6.02
CA PHE A 66 6.13 -15.12 6.81
C PHE A 66 6.01 -14.24 8.05
N LEU A 67 5.66 -12.95 7.89
CA LEU A 67 5.51 -12.05 9.03
C LEU A 67 4.39 -12.49 10.00
N ASN A 68 3.32 -13.09 9.48
CA ASN A 68 2.21 -13.53 10.32
C ASN A 68 2.62 -14.66 11.29
N VAL A 69 3.56 -15.52 10.89
CA VAL A 69 4.02 -16.66 11.71
C VAL A 69 5.28 -16.38 12.53
N LEU A 70 6.00 -15.29 12.27
CA LEU A 70 7.19 -14.93 13.04
C LEU A 70 6.90 -14.84 14.54
N PRO A 71 7.84 -15.20 15.43
CA PRO A 71 7.78 -14.87 16.85
C PRO A 71 7.70 -13.34 17.11
N ASP A 72 7.16 -12.93 18.27
CA ASP A 72 6.97 -11.50 18.59
C ASP A 72 8.31 -10.73 18.61
N ILE A 73 9.41 -11.37 19.01
CA ILE A 73 10.74 -10.77 19.05
C ILE A 73 11.29 -10.49 17.64
N ASP A 74 11.21 -11.47 16.74
CA ASP A 74 11.68 -11.34 15.36
C ASP A 74 10.81 -10.39 14.55
N PHE A 75 9.49 -10.44 14.77
CA PHE A 75 8.56 -9.48 14.18
C PHE A 75 8.91 -8.05 14.62
N ARG A 76 9.22 -7.87 15.90
CA ARG A 76 9.62 -6.56 16.44
C ARG A 76 10.88 -6.03 15.77
N GLU A 77 11.87 -6.87 15.45
CA GLU A 77 13.04 -6.44 14.68
C GLU A 77 12.69 -5.90 13.30
N VAL A 78 11.75 -6.53 12.60
CA VAL A 78 11.26 -6.04 11.29
C VAL A 78 10.61 -4.65 11.45
N VAL A 79 9.85 -4.43 12.53
CA VAL A 79 9.24 -3.12 12.83
C VAL A 79 10.29 -2.05 13.12
N VAL A 80 11.36 -2.39 13.86
CA VAL A 80 12.49 -1.48 14.12
C VAL A 80 13.15 -1.08 12.79
N ARG A 81 13.49 -2.06 11.95
CA ARG A 81 14.09 -1.80 10.63
C ARG A 81 13.19 -0.90 9.78
N ASP A 82 11.87 -1.16 9.75
CA ASP A 82 10.92 -0.33 9.01
C ASP A 82 10.87 1.13 9.52
N ALA A 83 10.90 1.33 10.83
CA ALA A 83 10.90 2.66 11.45
C ALA A 83 12.19 3.44 11.15
N ASP A 84 13.31 2.74 11.00
CA ASP A 84 14.60 3.31 10.55
C ASP A 84 14.67 3.50 9.02
N GLY A 85 13.61 3.14 8.30
CA GLY A 85 13.56 3.15 6.84
C GLY A 85 14.47 2.12 6.18
N GLN A 86 14.89 1.10 6.93
CA GLN A 86 15.71 -0.03 6.54
C GLN A 86 14.85 -1.30 6.38
N GLY A 87 15.46 -2.38 5.90
CA GLY A 87 14.81 -3.69 5.77
C GLY A 87 14.27 -3.96 4.36
N ASP A 88 13.86 -5.21 4.17
CA ASP A 88 13.40 -5.71 2.88
C ASP A 88 12.10 -5.00 2.45
N PRO A 89 11.99 -4.50 1.20
CA PRO A 89 10.79 -3.82 0.72
C PRO A 89 9.51 -4.64 0.83
N GLY A 90 9.57 -5.95 0.57
CA GLY A 90 8.43 -6.87 0.66
C GLY A 90 7.94 -7.03 2.09
N GLN A 91 8.87 -7.23 3.05
CA GLN A 91 8.53 -7.28 4.48
C GLN A 91 7.94 -5.97 4.98
N ARG A 92 8.51 -4.83 4.58
CA ARG A 92 7.96 -3.51 4.93
C ARG A 92 6.56 -3.33 4.37
N ALA A 93 6.33 -3.68 3.10
CA ALA A 93 5.00 -3.64 2.51
C ALA A 93 4.03 -4.58 3.25
N ALA A 94 4.49 -5.78 3.62
CA ALA A 94 3.70 -6.78 4.34
C ALA A 94 3.27 -6.36 5.76
N LEU A 95 4.01 -5.47 6.44
CA LEU A 95 3.57 -4.86 7.71
C LEU A 95 2.27 -4.05 7.54
N ARG A 96 2.06 -3.40 6.38
CA ARG A 96 0.84 -2.63 6.07
C ARG A 96 -0.37 -3.51 5.77
N HIS A 97 -0.19 -4.81 5.55
CA HIS A 97 -1.28 -5.71 5.20
C HIS A 97 -2.23 -5.95 6.39
N HIS A 98 -3.54 -6.00 6.14
CA HIS A 98 -4.60 -6.10 7.19
C HIS A 98 -4.35 -7.22 8.21
N ARG A 99 -3.78 -8.36 7.77
CA ARG A 99 -3.43 -9.48 8.65
C ARG A 99 -2.38 -9.12 9.72
N ASN A 100 -1.42 -8.26 9.37
CA ASN A 100 -0.28 -7.91 10.23
C ASN A 100 -0.49 -6.60 11.00
N GLN A 101 -1.41 -5.73 10.56
CA GLN A 101 -1.63 -4.40 11.13
C GLN A 101 -1.92 -4.40 12.65
N VAL A 102 -2.65 -5.39 13.17
CA VAL A 102 -2.95 -5.46 14.63
C VAL A 102 -1.66 -5.64 15.43
N ARG A 103 -0.83 -6.57 14.98
CA ARG A 103 0.43 -6.93 15.63
C ARG A 103 1.48 -5.82 15.44
N TRP A 104 1.53 -5.22 14.25
CA TRP A 104 2.33 -4.05 13.96
C TRP A 104 2.00 -2.87 14.89
N LYS A 105 0.71 -2.53 15.05
CA LYS A 105 0.27 -1.50 15.99
C LYS A 105 0.74 -1.77 17.42
N LYS A 106 0.62 -3.01 17.89
CA LYS A 106 1.05 -3.43 19.24
C LYS A 106 2.55 -3.17 19.42
N GLN A 107 3.38 -3.65 18.49
CA GLN A 107 4.84 -3.52 18.58
C GLN A 107 5.30 -2.06 18.50
N LEU A 108 4.70 -1.24 17.63
CA LEU A 108 4.96 0.20 17.60
C LEU A 108 4.63 0.87 18.93
N GLY A 109 3.51 0.52 19.56
CA GLY A 109 3.13 1.05 20.86
C GLY A 109 4.12 0.68 21.96
N GLN A 110 4.59 -0.58 21.98
CA GLN A 110 5.61 -1.04 22.93
C GLN A 110 6.95 -0.33 22.71
N LEU A 111 7.41 -0.22 21.47
CA LEU A 111 8.65 0.51 21.13
C LEU A 111 8.60 1.98 21.57
N ILE A 112 7.46 2.66 21.39
CA ILE A 112 7.29 4.04 21.85
C ILE A 112 7.39 4.12 23.38
N ALA A 113 6.69 3.24 24.10
CA ALA A 113 6.72 3.20 25.56
C ALA A 113 8.15 2.96 26.09
N ASP A 114 8.89 2.02 25.48
CA ASP A 114 10.26 1.71 25.87
C ASP A 114 11.21 2.92 25.68
N VAL A 115 11.03 3.69 24.61
CA VAL A 115 11.82 4.91 24.37
C VAL A 115 11.44 6.01 25.37
N GLU A 116 10.16 6.16 25.70
CA GLU A 116 9.69 7.11 26.71
C GLU A 116 10.22 6.79 28.10
N GLU A 117 10.26 5.51 28.47
CA GLU A 117 10.85 5.03 29.72
C GLU A 117 12.35 5.35 29.78
N GLN A 118 13.11 5.03 28.73
CA GLN A 118 14.54 5.38 28.66
C GLN A 118 14.80 6.89 28.77
N LEU A 119 13.96 7.71 28.12
CA LEU A 119 14.07 9.18 28.20
C LEU A 119 13.77 9.68 29.62
N LYS A 120 12.82 9.05 30.32
CA LYS A 120 12.47 9.39 31.70
C LYS A 120 13.60 9.03 32.67
N ASP A 121 14.20 7.86 32.51
CA ASP A 121 15.28 7.38 33.38
C ASP A 121 16.53 8.27 33.32
N ARG A 122 16.75 8.95 32.19
CA ARG A 122 17.92 9.83 31.97
C ARG A 122 17.64 11.32 32.16
N ARG A 123 16.46 11.70 32.64
CA ARG A 123 16.00 13.12 32.75
C ARG A 123 16.92 14.04 33.58
N GLY A 124 17.78 13.49 34.44
CA GLY A 124 18.72 14.24 35.27
C GLY A 124 20.13 14.40 34.72
N ASP A 125 20.51 13.65 33.68
CA ASP A 125 21.87 13.67 33.14
C ASP A 125 22.06 14.86 32.19
N LYS A 126 22.88 15.83 32.62
CA LYS A 126 23.18 17.09 31.90
C LYS A 126 24.42 17.00 31.00
N SER A 127 25.02 15.82 30.83
CA SER A 127 26.16 15.65 29.94
C SER A 127 25.79 15.92 28.48
N LEU A 128 26.75 16.38 27.68
CA LEU A 128 26.57 16.55 26.22
C LEU A 128 26.18 15.22 25.55
N ALA A 129 26.77 14.11 26.00
CA ALA A 129 26.45 12.77 25.52
C ALA A 129 24.99 12.39 25.78
N SER A 130 24.46 12.71 26.96
CA SER A 130 23.04 12.51 27.29
C SER A 130 22.12 13.35 26.42
N HIS A 131 22.47 14.62 26.18
CA HIS A 131 21.71 15.50 25.31
C HIS A 131 21.64 14.97 23.85
N ASP A 132 22.77 14.56 23.29
CA ASP A 132 22.83 14.01 21.93
C ASP A 132 22.09 12.67 21.82
N TRP A 133 22.22 11.82 22.84
CA TRP A 133 21.42 10.60 22.94
C TRP A 133 19.92 10.90 23.00
N ALA A 134 19.48 11.84 23.85
CA ALA A 134 18.06 12.18 24.03
C ALA A 134 17.45 12.73 22.74
N LYS A 135 18.24 13.50 21.97
CA LYS A 135 17.87 13.98 20.64
C LYS A 135 17.68 12.82 19.64
N ARG A 136 18.58 11.84 19.63
CA ARG A 136 18.44 10.63 18.78
C ARG A 136 17.23 9.80 19.19
N ALA A 137 17.05 9.54 20.48
CA ALA A 137 15.92 8.81 21.03
C ALA A 137 14.58 9.49 20.69
N THR A 138 14.51 10.82 20.81
CA THR A 138 13.35 11.61 20.39
C THR A 138 13.07 11.46 18.90
N GLY A 139 14.09 11.55 18.04
CA GLY A 139 13.91 11.35 16.60
C GLY A 139 13.38 9.96 16.25
N TYR A 140 13.90 8.92 16.90
CA TYR A 140 13.42 7.55 16.73
C TYR A 140 11.97 7.38 17.21
N ARG A 141 11.61 7.94 18.37
CA ARG A 141 10.22 7.96 18.87
C ARG A 141 9.28 8.63 17.86
N ASP A 142 9.69 9.76 17.30
CA ASP A 142 8.88 10.50 16.33
C ASP A 142 8.67 9.66 15.05
N SER A 143 9.69 8.93 14.57
CA SER A 143 9.53 7.97 13.46
C SER A 143 8.54 6.84 13.78
N LEU A 144 8.60 6.28 15.00
CA LEU A 144 7.63 5.26 15.44
C LEU A 144 6.20 5.81 15.48
N ILE A 145 6.01 7.05 15.93
CA ILE A 145 4.70 7.72 15.95
C ILE A 145 4.14 7.90 14.54
N VAL A 146 4.99 8.26 13.56
CA VAL A 146 4.59 8.33 12.15
C VAL A 146 4.04 6.99 11.67
N ARG A 147 4.75 5.89 11.93
CA ARG A 147 4.30 4.53 11.57
C ARG A 147 3.04 4.11 12.32
N LEU A 148 2.89 4.50 13.58
CA LEU A 148 1.68 4.21 14.34
C LEU A 148 0.46 4.92 13.75
N ASN A 149 0.62 6.17 13.35
CA ASN A 149 -0.45 6.94 12.71
C ASN A 149 -0.78 6.40 11.32
N GLU A 150 0.22 5.95 10.55
CA GLU A 150 0.01 5.22 9.30
C GLU A 150 -0.85 3.98 9.52
N CYS A 151 -0.50 3.12 10.48
CA CYS A 151 -1.26 1.93 10.82
C CYS A 151 -2.71 2.25 11.24
N LYS A 152 -2.92 3.29 12.06
CA LYS A 152 -4.27 3.74 12.45
C LYS A 152 -5.11 4.15 11.23
N ARG A 153 -4.52 4.90 10.29
CA ARG A 153 -5.19 5.33 9.06
C ARG A 153 -5.58 4.14 8.18
N LEU A 154 -4.68 3.18 7.99
CA LEU A 154 -4.96 1.97 7.21
C LEU A 154 -6.11 1.15 7.82
N ARG A 155 -6.07 0.93 9.15
CA ARG A 155 -7.15 0.23 9.86
C ARG A 155 -8.50 0.92 9.76
N ALA A 156 -8.51 2.26 9.80
CA ALA A 156 -9.74 3.03 9.63
C ALA A 156 -10.33 2.86 8.22
N ALA A 157 -9.47 2.84 7.19
CA ALA A 157 -9.88 2.57 5.81
C ALA A 157 -10.43 1.15 5.64
N ASP A 158 -9.73 0.14 6.19
CA ASP A 158 -10.18 -1.26 6.16
C ASP A 158 -11.54 -1.43 6.84
N HIS A 159 -11.75 -0.77 7.98
CA HIS A 159 -13.02 -0.77 8.71
C HIS A 159 -14.14 -0.09 7.92
N ALA A 160 -13.88 1.08 7.32
CA ALA A 160 -14.85 1.77 6.49
C ALA A 160 -15.27 0.90 5.28
N GLN A 161 -14.31 0.24 4.63
CA GLN A 161 -14.60 -0.68 3.53
C GLN A 161 -15.42 -1.90 4.00
N ALA A 162 -15.14 -2.42 5.19
CA ALA A 162 -15.91 -3.52 5.76
C ALA A 162 -17.38 -3.14 5.99
N ILE A 163 -17.65 -1.91 6.47
CA ILE A 163 -19.01 -1.39 6.64
C ILE A 163 -19.73 -1.30 5.29
N VAL A 164 -19.10 -0.70 4.28
CA VAL A 164 -19.68 -0.60 2.91
C VAL A 164 -20.00 -1.99 2.36
N ASN A 165 -19.07 -2.94 2.50
CA ASN A 165 -19.26 -4.32 2.05
C ASN A 165 -20.37 -5.05 2.81
N GLN A 166 -20.59 -4.71 4.08
CA GLN A 166 -21.69 -5.27 4.87
C GLN A 166 -23.03 -4.69 4.42
N GLU A 167 -23.10 -3.39 4.15
CA GLU A 167 -24.30 -2.75 3.65
C GLU A 167 -24.69 -3.26 2.26
N HIS A 168 -23.73 -3.42 1.35
CA HIS A 168 -23.97 -4.05 0.05
C HIS A 168 -24.51 -5.47 0.20
N ARG A 169 -23.92 -6.27 1.08
CA ARG A 169 -24.42 -7.63 1.37
C ARG A 169 -25.83 -7.64 1.93
N ARG A 170 -26.17 -6.68 2.80
CA ARG A 170 -27.53 -6.53 3.33
C ARG A 170 -28.52 -6.18 2.21
N ARG A 171 -28.20 -5.18 1.39
CA ARG A 171 -29.04 -4.78 0.25
C ARG A 171 -29.23 -5.91 -0.76
N ASP A 172 -28.15 -6.61 -1.12
CA ASP A 172 -28.22 -7.78 -2.00
C ASP A 172 -29.19 -8.84 -1.44
N ALA A 173 -29.13 -9.10 -0.13
CA ALA A 173 -30.02 -10.04 0.54
C ALA A 173 -31.49 -9.57 0.58
N GLU A 174 -31.73 -8.28 0.80
CA GLU A 174 -33.09 -7.67 0.75
C GLU A 174 -33.70 -7.78 -0.65
N ILE A 175 -32.93 -7.47 -1.69
CA ILE A 175 -33.36 -7.58 -3.09
C ILE A 175 -33.66 -9.04 -3.45
N ALA A 176 -32.77 -9.96 -3.06
CA ALA A 176 -32.97 -11.39 -3.26
C ALA A 176 -34.26 -11.89 -2.59
N ALA A 177 -34.46 -11.54 -1.32
CA ALA A 177 -35.67 -11.89 -0.58
C ALA A 177 -36.94 -11.33 -1.23
N ALA A 178 -36.93 -10.06 -1.66
CA ALA A 178 -38.05 -9.44 -2.35
C ALA A 178 -38.37 -10.10 -3.71
N ALA A 179 -37.35 -10.60 -4.40
CA ALA A 179 -37.50 -11.36 -5.65
C ALA A 179 -37.88 -12.84 -5.42
N GLY A 180 -37.99 -13.31 -4.17
CA GLY A 180 -38.22 -14.72 -3.86
C GLY A 180 -37.08 -15.64 -4.31
N ALA A 181 -35.87 -15.10 -4.43
CA ALA A 181 -34.69 -15.80 -4.94
C ALA A 181 -33.51 -15.65 -3.97
N THR A 182 -32.44 -16.39 -4.21
CA THR A 182 -31.16 -16.22 -3.53
C THR A 182 -30.28 -15.19 -4.26
N VAL A 183 -29.34 -14.57 -3.54
CA VAL A 183 -28.34 -13.66 -4.15
C VAL A 183 -27.55 -14.36 -5.27
N LYS A 184 -27.29 -15.67 -5.11
CA LYS A 184 -26.59 -16.47 -6.12
C LYS A 184 -27.39 -16.59 -7.41
N GLU A 185 -28.69 -16.85 -7.31
CA GLU A 185 -29.60 -16.95 -8.46
C GLU A 185 -29.74 -15.61 -9.18
N LEU A 186 -29.91 -14.51 -8.44
CA LEU A 186 -29.96 -13.18 -9.05
C LEU A 186 -28.67 -12.82 -9.79
N ARG A 187 -27.50 -13.18 -9.24
CA ARG A 187 -26.21 -12.95 -9.90
C ARG A 187 -26.05 -13.82 -11.16
N ALA A 188 -26.49 -15.07 -11.13
CA ALA A 188 -26.47 -15.94 -12.30
C ALA A 188 -27.36 -15.38 -13.41
N ALA A 189 -28.61 -15.01 -13.08
CA ALA A 189 -29.54 -14.41 -14.03
C ALA A 189 -29.01 -13.09 -14.61
N ALA A 190 -28.43 -12.21 -13.78
CA ALA A 190 -27.81 -10.98 -14.24
C ALA A 190 -26.62 -11.23 -15.19
N GLY A 191 -25.79 -12.24 -14.90
CA GLY A 191 -24.69 -12.66 -15.75
C GLY A 191 -25.16 -13.19 -17.11
N GLU A 192 -26.17 -14.05 -17.13
CA GLU A 192 -26.77 -14.57 -18.36
C GLU A 192 -27.36 -13.45 -19.21
N ILE A 193 -28.10 -12.52 -18.61
CA ILE A 193 -28.65 -11.36 -19.30
C ILE A 193 -27.53 -10.49 -19.89
N ALA A 194 -26.44 -10.27 -19.15
CA ALA A 194 -25.30 -9.49 -19.64
C ALA A 194 -24.63 -10.17 -20.84
N VAL A 195 -24.40 -11.49 -20.78
CA VAL A 195 -23.85 -12.26 -21.90
C VAL A 195 -24.77 -12.20 -23.11
N GLN A 196 -26.08 -12.38 -22.92
CA GLN A 196 -27.05 -12.28 -24.01
C GLN A 196 -27.04 -10.90 -24.66
N ARG A 197 -26.92 -9.82 -23.87
CA ARG A 197 -26.79 -8.45 -24.39
C ARG A 197 -25.49 -8.26 -25.18
N LEU A 198 -24.38 -8.83 -24.72
CA LEU A 198 -23.12 -8.80 -25.45
C LEU A 198 -23.20 -9.57 -26.77
N ILE A 199 -23.77 -10.78 -26.77
CA ILE A 199 -23.99 -11.57 -27.99
C ILE A 199 -24.93 -10.81 -28.95
N ALA A 200 -25.97 -10.16 -28.45
CA ALA A 200 -26.86 -9.37 -29.30
C ALA A 200 -26.16 -8.16 -29.93
N ALA A 201 -25.26 -7.49 -29.20
CA ALA A 201 -24.53 -6.32 -29.68
C ALA A 201 -23.34 -6.68 -30.60
N HIS A 202 -22.68 -7.81 -30.34
CA HIS A 202 -21.44 -8.24 -30.99
C HIS A 202 -21.57 -9.60 -31.70
N GLY A 203 -22.80 -9.97 -32.07
CA GLY A 203 -23.10 -11.30 -32.63
C GLY A 203 -22.14 -11.75 -33.74
N PRO A 204 -21.80 -10.90 -34.72
CA PRO A 204 -20.80 -11.22 -35.74
C PRO A 204 -19.43 -11.62 -35.17
N GLU A 205 -18.88 -10.84 -34.24
CA GLU A 205 -17.56 -11.10 -33.63
C GLU A 205 -17.61 -12.35 -32.77
N PHE A 206 -18.70 -12.53 -32.01
CA PHE A 206 -18.92 -13.72 -31.20
C PHE A 206 -18.95 -15.01 -32.04
N ASP A 207 -19.63 -15.00 -33.18
CA ASP A 207 -19.70 -16.16 -34.08
C ASP A 207 -18.34 -16.51 -34.71
N ASP A 208 -17.49 -15.52 -34.96
CA ASP A 208 -16.13 -15.75 -35.45
C ASP A 208 -15.26 -16.40 -34.39
N TYR A 209 -15.25 -15.86 -33.16
CA TYR A 209 -14.55 -16.48 -32.04
C TYR A 209 -15.07 -17.89 -31.73
N LEU A 210 -16.40 -18.09 -31.76
CA LEU A 210 -16.99 -19.41 -31.54
C LEU A 210 -16.52 -20.40 -32.60
N ALA A 211 -16.39 -19.97 -33.85
CA ALA A 211 -15.89 -20.83 -34.92
C ALA A 211 -14.41 -21.19 -34.78
N GLU A 212 -13.58 -20.26 -34.33
CA GLU A 212 -12.18 -20.52 -34.02
C GLU A 212 -12.04 -21.58 -32.92
N GLU A 213 -12.79 -21.46 -31.81
CA GLU A 213 -12.76 -22.42 -30.71
C GLU A 213 -13.24 -23.83 -31.14
N TYR A 214 -14.28 -23.91 -31.98
CA TYR A 214 -14.74 -25.19 -32.53
C TYR A 214 -13.70 -25.83 -33.44
N ALA A 215 -13.00 -25.04 -34.25
CA ALA A 215 -11.91 -25.52 -35.09
C ALA A 215 -10.72 -26.04 -34.27
N VAL A 216 -10.37 -25.36 -33.17
CA VAL A 216 -9.33 -25.81 -32.22
C VAL A 216 -9.67 -27.16 -31.61
N LEU A 217 -10.94 -27.36 -31.26
CA LEU A 217 -11.44 -28.61 -30.69
C LEU A 217 -11.70 -29.71 -31.74
N GLY A 218 -11.53 -29.41 -33.03
CA GLY A 218 -11.76 -30.36 -34.13
C GLY A 218 -13.21 -30.79 -34.28
N ILE A 219 -14.17 -29.98 -33.81
CA ILE A 219 -15.60 -30.30 -33.86
C ILE A 219 -16.32 -29.39 -34.87
N SER A 220 -17.35 -29.94 -35.52
CA SER A 220 -18.14 -29.21 -36.52
C SER A 220 -18.98 -28.11 -35.88
N LEU A 221 -18.99 -26.93 -36.49
CA LEU A 221 -19.86 -25.82 -36.10
C LEU A 221 -21.35 -26.17 -36.26
N PRO A 222 -22.23 -25.63 -35.39
CA PRO A 222 -23.66 -25.71 -35.60
C PRO A 222 -24.10 -25.02 -36.89
N ALA A 223 -24.96 -25.68 -37.68
CA ALA A 223 -25.43 -25.19 -38.99
C ALA A 223 -26.06 -23.78 -38.95
N ARG A 224 -26.64 -23.39 -37.82
CA ARG A 224 -27.19 -22.03 -37.60
C ARG A 224 -26.10 -20.96 -37.62
N VAL A 225 -24.98 -21.21 -36.94
CA VAL A 225 -23.84 -20.28 -36.87
C VAL A 225 -23.14 -20.21 -38.23
N GLU A 226 -22.99 -21.36 -38.87
CA GLU A 226 -22.40 -21.44 -40.21
C GLU A 226 -23.21 -20.68 -41.26
N ARG A 227 -24.54 -20.78 -41.22
CA ARG A 227 -25.44 -20.01 -42.10
C ARG A 227 -25.31 -18.50 -41.87
N HIS A 228 -25.34 -18.06 -40.62
CA HIS A 228 -25.24 -16.65 -40.26
C HIS A 228 -23.90 -16.03 -40.70
N ARG A 229 -22.78 -16.75 -40.54
CA ARG A 229 -21.47 -16.31 -41.04
C ARG A 229 -21.39 -16.23 -42.57
N ARG A 230 -22.01 -17.18 -43.29
CA ARG A 230 -22.05 -17.17 -44.76
C ARG A 230 -22.89 -16.03 -45.31
N GLU A 231 -24.04 -15.75 -44.72
CA GLU A 231 -24.92 -14.64 -45.10
C GLU A 231 -24.25 -13.28 -44.91
N ARG A 232 -23.36 -13.15 -43.91
CA ARG A 232 -22.56 -11.94 -43.67
C ARG A 232 -21.43 -11.74 -44.69
N GLY A 233 -20.81 -12.81 -45.19
CA GLY A 233 -19.73 -12.73 -46.19
C GLY A 233 -20.22 -12.54 -47.64
N ALA A 234 -21.53 -12.57 -47.87
CA ALA A 234 -22.15 -12.43 -49.18
C ALA A 234 -22.79 -11.04 -49.41
N ALA A 235 -22.74 -10.15 -48.42
CA ALA A 235 -23.18 -8.76 -48.47
C ALA A 235 -21.99 -7.81 -48.64
#